data_AF-A0A2H6FDY5-F1
#
_entry.id   AF-A0A2H6FDY5-F1
#
_cell.length_a   1.000
_cell.length_b   1.000
_cell.length_c   1.000
_cell.angle_alpha   90.00
_cell.angle_beta   90.00
_cell.angle_gamma   90.00
#
_symmetry.space_group_name_H-M   'P 1'
#
loop_
_entity.id
_entity.type
_entity.pdbx_description
1 polymer ?
#
loop_
_entity_poly.entity_id
_entity_poly.type
_entity_poly.pdbx_seq_one_letter_code
_entity_poly.pdbx_strand_id
1 'polypeptide(L)'
;MKKVFMLLLVSVFIISCGGRSGVKPKDNATKGRRILKSERVFVKEPLSRKYSTIVIPDFSFENAEIQKVDEIKDPDFKVAVKKLGSYVPDKVAAYLKSWKVFKKVIRVKKAKKTYRHAVVLKGRFTKITSGSRALRWFVGFGAGSSTLSVDGELIDAAHKTRLARFIQSRHSPFSGAGYHTIFKADGVNMAKDIARFIKKLY
;
A
#
# COMPACT_ATOMS: atom_id res chain seq x y z
N MET A 1 -64.23 35.82 27.91
CA MET A 1 -63.36 36.01 29.10
C MET A 1 -63.24 34.69 29.85
N LYS A 2 -62.06 34.38 30.41
CA LYS A 2 -61.69 33.19 31.23
C LYS A 2 -61.38 31.93 30.39
N LYS A 3 -60.10 31.66 30.10
CA LYS A 3 -59.08 30.90 30.89
C LYS A 3 -59.46 29.43 31.10
N VAL A 4 -58.50 28.54 30.81
CA VAL A 4 -57.84 27.57 31.71
C VAL A 4 -57.59 26.23 30.97
N PHE A 5 -56.41 25.65 31.25
CA PHE A 5 -56.03 24.23 31.16
C PHE A 5 -55.34 23.75 29.88
N MET A 6 -54.06 24.11 29.77
CA MET A 6 -53.05 23.34 29.03
C MET A 6 -52.43 22.32 29.99
N LEU A 7 -52.78 21.05 29.81
CA LEU A 7 -52.34 19.92 30.64
C LEU A 7 -51.27 19.11 29.90
N LEU A 8 -50.25 18.72 30.65
CA LEU A 8 -49.10 17.87 30.30
C LEU A 8 -49.45 16.66 29.41
N LEU A 9 -48.56 16.34 28.46
CA LEU A 9 -48.21 14.95 28.21
C LEU A 9 -46.73 14.81 27.81
N VAL A 10 -45.96 14.41 28.82
CA VAL A 10 -44.57 13.96 28.74
C VAL A 10 -44.57 12.60 28.03
N SER A 11 -43.85 12.48 26.91
CA SER A 11 -43.47 11.17 26.36
C SER A 11 -41.96 11.15 26.09
N VAL A 12 -41.25 10.59 27.06
CA VAL A 12 -39.82 10.30 27.01
C VAL A 12 -39.61 9.09 26.10
N PHE A 13 -39.14 9.30 24.87
CA PHE A 13 -38.61 8.23 24.03
C PHE A 13 -37.12 8.06 24.30
N ILE A 14 -36.78 7.07 25.12
CA ILE A 14 -35.40 6.59 25.30
C ILE A 14 -35.06 5.76 24.06
N ILE A 15 -34.50 6.41 23.03
CA ILE A 15 -33.85 5.70 21.93
C ILE A 15 -32.50 5.19 22.44
N SER A 16 -32.51 3.90 22.80
CA SER A 16 -31.32 3.11 23.10
C SER A 16 -30.41 3.08 21.88
N CYS A 17 -29.43 3.99 21.83
CA CYS A 17 -28.27 3.87 20.98
C CYS A 17 -27.42 2.71 21.50
N GLY A 18 -27.69 1.51 21.00
CA GLY A 18 -26.80 0.36 21.09
C GLY A 18 -25.46 0.70 20.45
N GLY A 19 -24.55 1.23 21.25
CA GLY A 19 -23.17 1.50 20.87
C GLY A 19 -22.49 0.19 20.52
N ARG A 20 -22.41 -0.11 19.22
CA ARG A 20 -21.48 -1.11 18.69
C ARG A 20 -20.09 -0.70 19.16
N SER A 21 -19.52 -1.50 20.07
CA SER A 21 -18.14 -1.41 20.51
C SER A 21 -17.23 -1.37 19.29
N GLY A 22 -16.85 -0.17 18.87
CA GLY A 22 -15.81 0.06 17.91
C GLY A 22 -14.54 -0.51 18.50
N VAL A 23 -14.14 -1.70 18.03
CA VAL A 23 -12.80 -2.21 18.21
C VAL A 23 -11.89 -1.18 17.56
N LYS A 24 -11.38 -0.24 18.35
CA LYS A 24 -10.32 0.68 17.94
C LYS A 24 -9.15 -0.21 17.51
N PRO A 25 -8.69 -0.13 16.25
CA PRO A 25 -7.48 -0.82 15.85
C PRO A 25 -6.37 -0.34 16.77
N LYS A 26 -5.76 -1.25 17.53
CA LYS A 26 -4.51 -0.92 18.22
C LYS A 26 -3.52 -0.54 17.14
N ASP A 27 -3.11 0.73 17.12
CA ASP A 27 -1.86 1.14 16.52
C ASP A 27 -0.76 0.46 17.34
N ASN A 28 -0.52 -0.82 17.06
CA ASN A 28 0.62 -1.56 17.55
C ASN A 28 1.84 -1.00 16.83
N ALA A 29 2.26 0.19 17.24
CA ALA A 29 3.62 0.67 17.10
C ALA A 29 4.50 -0.22 17.98
N THR A 30 4.68 -1.48 17.56
CA THR A 30 5.73 -2.33 18.10
C THR A 30 7.03 -1.56 17.92
N LYS A 31 7.78 -1.39 19.02
CA LYS A 31 9.03 -0.63 19.17
C LYS A 31 10.21 -1.19 18.34
N GLY A 32 9.94 -1.68 17.13
CA GLY A 32 10.92 -2.04 16.11
C GLY A 32 10.98 -0.97 15.03
N ARG A 33 12.16 -0.77 14.43
CA ARG A 33 12.34 0.14 13.28
C ARG A 33 11.23 -0.10 12.26
N ARG A 34 10.37 0.90 12.04
CA ARG A 34 9.32 0.86 11.02
C ARG A 34 9.97 0.56 9.66
N ILE A 35 9.61 -0.57 9.06
CA ILE A 35 10.13 -0.98 7.74
C ILE A 35 9.42 -0.18 6.65
N LEU A 36 8.13 0.06 6.85
CA LEU A 36 7.27 0.80 5.94
C LEU A 36 6.88 2.17 6.50
N LYS A 37 6.53 3.09 5.61
CA LYS A 37 6.04 4.43 5.98
C LYS A 37 4.80 4.34 6.89
N SER A 38 3.85 3.46 6.55
CA SER A 38 2.69 3.17 7.39
C SER A 38 2.28 1.70 7.23
N GLU A 39 1.87 1.07 8.32
CA GLU A 39 1.34 -0.29 8.32
C GLU A 39 0.16 -0.41 9.28
N ARG A 40 -0.84 -1.21 8.91
CA ARG A 40 -1.97 -1.61 9.76
C ARG A 40 -2.19 -3.12 9.58
N VAL A 41 -2.12 -3.86 10.67
CA VAL A 41 -2.21 -5.33 10.68
C VAL A 41 -3.51 -5.72 11.38
N PHE A 42 -4.32 -6.56 10.73
CA PHE A 42 -5.65 -6.98 11.22
C PHE A 42 -5.65 -8.42 11.75
N VAL A 43 -4.55 -9.15 11.57
CA VAL A 43 -4.37 -10.53 12.06
C VAL A 43 -3.69 -10.55 13.42
N LYS A 44 -4.11 -11.49 14.28
CA LYS A 44 -3.52 -11.72 15.61
C LYS A 44 -2.45 -12.83 15.60
N GLU A 45 -2.52 -13.72 14.62
CA GLU A 45 -1.64 -14.89 14.48
C GLU A 45 -0.77 -14.76 13.22
N PRO A 46 0.39 -15.45 13.17
CA PRO A 46 1.22 -15.50 11.99
C PRO A 46 0.47 -16.10 10.78
N LEU A 47 0.74 -15.57 9.58
CA LEU A 47 0.08 -16.03 8.35
C LEU A 47 0.40 -17.49 8.03
N SER A 48 1.56 -17.99 8.45
CA SER A 48 1.99 -19.39 8.26
C SER A 48 1.02 -20.43 8.83
N ARG A 49 0.20 -20.08 9.84
CA ARG A 49 -0.80 -21.00 10.41
C ARG A 49 -1.92 -21.37 9.43
N LYS A 50 -2.30 -20.44 8.55
CA LYS A 50 -3.48 -20.59 7.66
C LYS A 50 -3.14 -20.58 6.19
N TYR A 51 -2.02 -19.96 5.82
CA TYR A 51 -1.67 -19.71 4.43
C TYR A 51 -0.31 -20.29 4.12
N SER A 52 -0.25 -21.08 3.04
CA SER A 52 1.01 -21.64 2.52
C SER A 52 1.42 -21.03 1.19
N THR A 53 0.49 -20.30 0.56
CA THR A 53 0.67 -19.70 -0.77
C THR A 53 0.48 -18.19 -0.71
N ILE A 54 1.29 -17.46 -1.46
CA ILE A 54 1.04 -16.05 -1.78
C ILE A 54 0.89 -15.87 -3.29
N VAL A 55 -0.13 -15.11 -3.67
CA VAL A 55 -0.41 -14.71 -5.05
C VAL A 55 -0.14 -13.22 -5.17
N ILE A 56 0.70 -12.86 -6.13
CA ILE A 56 1.15 -11.48 -6.33
C ILE A 56 0.72 -11.09 -7.76
N PRO A 57 -0.40 -10.38 -7.93
CA PRO A 57 -0.75 -9.71 -9.18
C PRO A 57 0.19 -8.55 -9.53
N ASP A 58 0.11 -8.05 -10.77
CA ASP A 58 0.72 -6.77 -11.12
C ASP A 58 0.10 -5.63 -10.29
N PHE A 59 0.91 -4.62 -10.01
CA PHE A 59 0.45 -3.45 -9.28
C PHE A 59 -0.28 -2.49 -10.23
N SER A 60 -1.39 -1.93 -9.76
CA SER A 60 -2.22 -1.00 -10.52
C SER A 60 -1.62 0.42 -10.53
N PHE A 61 -1.96 1.19 -11.56
CA PHE A 61 -1.70 2.63 -11.65
C PHE A 61 -2.97 3.47 -11.53
N GLU A 62 -4.09 2.84 -11.19
CA GLU A 62 -5.38 3.52 -11.04
C GLU A 62 -5.25 4.69 -10.04
N ASN A 63 -5.70 5.87 -10.45
CA ASN A 63 -5.62 7.10 -9.65
C ASN A 63 -4.20 7.42 -9.12
N ALA A 64 -3.15 7.01 -9.84
CA ALA A 64 -1.78 7.37 -9.50
C ALA A 64 -1.47 8.81 -9.95
N GLU A 65 -0.88 9.62 -9.06
CA GLU A 65 -0.26 10.89 -9.42
C GLU A 65 1.05 10.60 -10.17
N ILE A 66 0.98 10.49 -11.50
CA ILE A 66 2.16 10.34 -12.35
C ILE A 66 2.54 11.75 -12.83
N GLN A 67 3.81 12.12 -12.65
CA GLN A 67 4.34 13.39 -13.13
C GLN A 67 3.94 13.60 -14.60
N LYS A 68 3.40 14.79 -14.90
CA LYS A 68 2.83 15.09 -16.22
C LYS A 68 3.92 14.99 -17.28
N VAL A 69 3.54 14.43 -18.42
CA VAL A 69 4.38 14.19 -19.58
C VAL A 69 4.89 15.51 -20.17
N ASP A 70 4.18 16.62 -20.00
CA ASP A 70 4.62 17.90 -20.55
C ASP A 70 5.85 18.48 -19.81
N GLU A 71 6.08 18.06 -18.55
CA GLU A 71 7.30 18.36 -17.80
C GLU A 71 8.48 17.44 -18.18
N ILE A 72 8.18 16.30 -18.79
CA ILE A 72 9.14 15.27 -19.22
C ILE A 72 8.79 14.88 -20.66
N LYS A 73 9.31 15.63 -21.65
CA LYS A 73 9.11 15.41 -23.11
C LYS A 73 9.76 14.10 -23.63
N ASP A 74 9.90 13.10 -22.77
CA ASP A 74 10.58 11.84 -23.04
C ASP A 74 9.56 10.68 -23.08
N PRO A 75 9.30 10.07 -24.26
CA PRO A 75 8.41 8.92 -24.38
C PRO A 75 8.88 7.70 -23.57
N ASP A 76 10.18 7.58 -23.30
CA ASP A 76 10.74 6.48 -22.52
C ASP A 76 10.35 6.55 -21.04
N PHE A 77 9.93 7.72 -20.55
CA PHE A 77 9.43 7.89 -19.19
C PHE A 77 8.15 7.09 -18.98
N LYS A 78 7.19 7.19 -19.92
CA LYS A 78 5.94 6.42 -19.85
C LYS A 78 6.21 4.91 -19.86
N VAL A 79 7.17 4.48 -20.68
CA VAL A 79 7.59 3.08 -20.76
C VAL A 79 8.21 2.62 -19.45
N ALA A 80 9.09 3.42 -18.85
CA ALA A 80 9.71 3.14 -17.56
C ALA A 80 8.67 3.06 -16.43
N VAL A 81 7.73 4.01 -16.39
CA VAL A 81 6.64 4.00 -15.42
C VAL A 81 5.78 2.75 -15.59
N LYS A 82 5.35 2.42 -16.80
CA LYS A 82 4.53 1.21 -17.06
C LYS A 82 5.24 -0.07 -16.63
N LYS A 83 6.56 -0.16 -16.83
CA LYS A 83 7.38 -1.32 -16.40
C LYS A 83 7.37 -1.52 -14.88
N LEU A 84 7.16 -0.48 -14.07
CA LEU A 84 7.08 -0.61 -12.61
C LEU A 84 5.93 -1.53 -12.14
N GLY A 85 4.86 -1.61 -12.93
CA GLY A 85 3.64 -2.37 -12.63
C GLY A 85 3.91 -3.86 -12.41
N SER A 86 4.80 -4.44 -13.22
CA SER A 86 5.26 -5.82 -13.05
C SER A 86 6.59 -5.88 -12.30
N TYR A 87 7.50 -4.92 -12.51
CA TYR A 87 8.85 -4.97 -11.97
C TYR A 87 8.92 -5.01 -10.44
N VAL A 88 8.16 -4.15 -9.75
CA VAL A 88 8.14 -4.14 -8.28
C VAL A 88 7.57 -5.46 -7.72
N PRO A 89 6.38 -5.94 -8.13
CA PRO A 89 5.86 -7.21 -7.64
C PRO A 89 6.73 -8.42 -8.03
N ASP A 90 7.42 -8.40 -9.17
CA ASP A 90 8.40 -9.43 -9.54
C ASP A 90 9.56 -9.49 -8.53
N LYS A 91 10.09 -8.33 -8.13
CA LYS A 91 11.14 -8.26 -7.10
C LYS A 91 10.64 -8.67 -5.72
N VAL A 92 9.41 -8.33 -5.34
CA VAL A 92 8.79 -8.83 -4.10
C VAL A 92 8.74 -10.35 -4.12
N ALA A 93 8.25 -10.95 -5.21
CA ALA A 93 8.18 -12.39 -5.37
C ALA A 93 9.56 -13.05 -5.31
N ALA A 94 10.58 -12.45 -5.95
CA ALA A 94 11.95 -12.95 -5.91
C ALA A 94 12.49 -12.98 -4.47
N TYR A 95 12.29 -11.91 -3.69
CA TYR A 95 12.70 -11.88 -2.29
C TYR A 95 11.97 -12.94 -1.45
N LEU A 96 10.65 -13.03 -1.55
CA LEU A 96 9.87 -14.03 -0.79
C LEU A 96 10.25 -15.47 -1.13
N LYS A 97 10.58 -15.75 -2.40
CA LYS A 97 11.12 -17.05 -2.83
C LYS A 97 12.51 -17.30 -2.24
N SER A 98 13.42 -16.32 -2.36
CA SER A 98 14.79 -16.46 -1.86
C SER A 98 14.86 -16.68 -0.35
N TRP A 99 13.95 -16.05 0.40
CA TRP A 99 13.85 -16.18 1.86
C TRP A 99 12.97 -17.34 2.29
N LYS A 100 12.45 -18.14 1.35
CA LYS A 100 11.57 -19.29 1.58
C LYS A 100 10.39 -18.95 2.51
N VAL A 101 9.80 -17.77 2.36
CA VAL A 101 8.73 -17.30 3.25
C VAL A 101 7.49 -18.16 3.06
N PHE A 102 6.99 -18.30 1.84
CA PHE A 102 5.83 -19.15 1.54
C PHE A 102 6.27 -20.46 0.87
N LYS A 103 5.50 -21.54 1.06
CA LYS A 103 5.69 -22.79 0.30
C LYS A 103 5.54 -22.56 -1.20
N LYS A 104 4.61 -21.68 -1.60
CA LYS A 104 4.36 -21.33 -3.00
C LYS A 104 4.20 -19.82 -3.19
N VAL A 105 4.95 -19.26 -4.14
CA VAL A 105 4.88 -17.84 -4.53
C VAL A 105 4.49 -17.75 -6.01
N ILE A 106 3.27 -17.27 -6.28
CA ILE A 106 2.68 -17.24 -7.62
C ILE A 106 2.65 -15.80 -8.13
N ARG A 107 3.24 -15.55 -9.31
CA ARG A 107 3.11 -14.28 -10.04
C ARG A 107 2.06 -14.42 -11.14
N VAL A 108 1.20 -13.41 -11.24
CA VAL A 108 0.14 -13.34 -12.26
C VAL A 108 -0.03 -11.89 -12.70
N LYS A 109 -0.56 -11.65 -13.90
CA LYS A 109 -0.94 -10.29 -14.31
C LYS A 109 -2.13 -9.77 -13.49
N LYS A 110 -3.15 -10.62 -13.30
CA LYS A 110 -4.34 -10.34 -12.49
C LYS A 110 -4.67 -11.54 -11.60
N ALA A 111 -5.11 -11.26 -10.37
CA ALA A 111 -5.50 -12.32 -9.44
C ALA A 111 -6.83 -12.97 -9.88
N LYS A 112 -6.84 -14.30 -10.00
CA LYS A 112 -8.06 -15.09 -10.17
C LYS A 112 -8.87 -15.14 -8.87
N LYS A 113 -10.18 -15.38 -8.96
CA LYS A 113 -11.07 -15.42 -7.79
C LYS A 113 -10.82 -16.65 -6.90
N THR A 114 -10.31 -17.74 -7.45
CA THR A 114 -10.23 -19.06 -6.81
C THR A 114 -8.80 -19.44 -6.43
N TYR A 115 -8.38 -19.12 -5.20
CA TYR A 115 -7.20 -19.72 -4.58
C TYR A 115 -7.57 -20.15 -3.15
N ARG A 116 -7.25 -21.39 -2.77
CA ARG A 116 -7.45 -21.89 -1.39
C ARG A 116 -6.16 -21.71 -0.60
N HIS A 117 -6.27 -21.42 0.70
CA HIS A 117 -5.13 -21.22 1.62
C HIS A 117 -4.06 -20.25 1.09
N ALA A 118 -4.51 -19.19 0.41
CA ALA A 118 -3.63 -18.22 -0.23
C ALA A 118 -3.90 -16.80 0.25
N VAL A 119 -2.82 -16.03 0.39
CA VAL A 119 -2.86 -14.58 0.56
C VAL A 119 -2.66 -13.93 -0.81
N VAL A 120 -3.42 -12.89 -1.12
CA VAL A 120 -3.21 -12.04 -2.30
C VAL A 120 -2.55 -10.74 -1.86
N LEU A 121 -1.39 -10.42 -2.45
CA LEU A 121 -0.76 -9.11 -2.31
C LEU A 121 -1.27 -8.20 -3.41
N LYS A 122 -2.16 -7.26 -3.08
CA LYS A 122 -2.53 -6.18 -3.98
C LYS A 122 -1.66 -4.97 -3.72
N GLY A 123 -1.27 -4.28 -4.79
CA GLY A 123 -0.54 -3.02 -4.71
C GLY A 123 -1.05 -2.07 -5.78
N ARG A 124 -0.99 -0.77 -5.47
CA ARG A 124 -1.31 0.32 -6.37
C ARG A 124 -0.30 1.43 -6.18
N PHE A 125 0.29 1.90 -7.26
CA PHE A 125 1.11 3.11 -7.22
C PHE A 125 0.20 4.30 -6.95
N THR A 126 0.60 5.15 -6.00
CA THR A 126 -0.14 6.37 -5.65
C THR A 126 0.55 7.62 -6.16
N LYS A 127 1.88 7.60 -6.28
CA LYS A 127 2.68 8.72 -6.76
C LYS A 127 3.95 8.23 -7.46
N ILE A 128 4.23 8.79 -8.63
CA ILE A 128 5.43 8.49 -9.41
C ILE A 128 5.95 9.80 -10.02
N THR A 129 7.11 10.26 -9.57
CA THR A 129 7.79 11.45 -10.09
C THR A 129 9.27 11.16 -10.31
N SER A 130 9.84 11.61 -11.42
CA SER A 130 11.31 11.62 -11.60
C SER A 130 11.98 12.77 -10.85
N GLY A 131 11.17 13.71 -10.36
CA GLY A 131 11.64 14.93 -9.73
C GLY A 131 11.96 16.02 -10.76
N SER A 132 12.24 17.23 -10.27
CA SER A 132 12.47 18.42 -11.10
C SER A 132 13.95 18.85 -11.02
N ARG A 133 14.62 18.97 -12.16
CA ARG A 133 15.99 19.50 -12.24
C ARG A 133 16.03 20.99 -11.94
N ALA A 134 15.07 21.75 -12.45
CA ALA A 134 14.98 23.19 -12.23
C ALA A 134 14.78 23.52 -10.74
N LEU A 135 13.86 22.84 -10.05
CA LEU A 135 13.65 23.06 -8.61
C LEU A 135 14.91 22.78 -7.79
N ARG A 136 15.73 21.80 -8.17
CA ARG A 136 17.02 21.55 -7.50
C ARG A 136 17.99 22.71 -7.66
N TRP A 137 18.07 23.27 -8.86
CA TRP A 137 19.00 24.35 -9.17
C TRP A 137 18.59 25.68 -8.52
N PHE A 138 17.29 25.99 -8.53
CA PHE A 138 16.78 27.28 -8.04
C PHE A 138 16.38 27.29 -6.56
N VAL A 139 16.03 26.15 -5.97
CA VAL A 139 15.55 26.06 -4.58
C VAL A 139 16.56 25.34 -3.66
N GLY A 140 17.49 24.57 -4.23
CA GLY A 140 18.58 23.93 -3.49
C GLY A 140 18.46 22.42 -3.30
N PHE A 141 19.41 21.86 -2.55
CA PHE A 141 19.56 20.41 -2.32
C PHE A 141 18.33 19.81 -1.62
N GLY A 142 17.57 18.98 -2.33
CA GLY A 142 16.40 18.24 -1.84
C GLY A 142 15.07 18.65 -2.49
N ALA A 143 14.98 19.88 -2.97
CA ALA A 143 13.86 20.32 -3.80
C ALA A 143 13.83 19.51 -5.10
N GLY A 144 12.64 19.11 -5.57
CA GLY A 144 12.51 18.33 -6.80
C GLY A 144 13.00 16.89 -6.74
N SER A 145 13.06 16.24 -5.56
CA SER A 145 13.39 14.81 -5.42
C SER A 145 12.43 13.89 -6.21
N SER A 146 12.92 12.72 -6.65
CA SER A 146 12.03 11.70 -7.21
C SER A 146 11.21 11.07 -6.10
N THR A 147 10.01 10.60 -6.45
CA THR A 147 9.13 9.91 -5.50
C THR A 147 8.51 8.71 -6.16
N LEU A 148 8.59 7.58 -5.47
CA LEU A 148 7.84 6.37 -5.79
C LEU A 148 7.03 5.96 -4.56
N SER A 149 5.71 5.89 -4.70
CA SER A 149 4.80 5.54 -3.60
C SER A 149 3.83 4.44 -4.00
N VAL A 150 3.61 3.49 -3.10
CA VAL A 150 2.67 2.37 -3.25
C VAL A 150 1.77 2.27 -2.00
N ASP A 151 0.47 2.10 -2.24
CA ASP A 151 -0.50 1.61 -1.25
C ASP A 151 -0.75 0.13 -1.55
N GLY A 152 -0.64 -0.71 -0.52
CA GLY A 152 -0.76 -2.15 -0.66
C GLY A 152 -1.60 -2.78 0.44
N GLU A 153 -2.16 -3.95 0.12
CA GLU A 153 -2.96 -4.73 1.05
C GLU A 153 -2.71 -6.23 0.86
N LEU A 154 -2.75 -6.96 1.97
CA LEU A 154 -2.79 -8.41 2.01
C LEU A 154 -4.23 -8.84 2.25
N ILE A 155 -4.75 -9.72 1.38
CA ILE A 155 -6.13 -10.16 1.40
C ILE A 155 -6.20 -11.69 1.42
N ASP A 156 -7.10 -12.25 2.21
CA ASP A 156 -7.48 -13.66 2.13
C ASP A 156 -8.13 -13.95 0.76
N ALA A 157 -7.56 -14.88 -0.02
CA ALA A 157 -8.05 -15.15 -1.36
C ALA A 157 -9.47 -15.74 -1.40
N ALA A 158 -9.88 -16.50 -0.39
CA ALA A 158 -11.17 -17.16 -0.32
C ALA A 158 -12.26 -16.20 0.18
N HIS A 159 -12.01 -15.53 1.31
CA HIS A 159 -13.03 -14.73 2.00
C HIS A 159 -12.98 -13.23 1.67
N LYS A 160 -11.96 -12.79 0.92
CA LYS A 160 -11.69 -11.38 0.60
C LYS A 160 -11.49 -10.49 1.84
N THR A 161 -11.23 -11.11 2.99
CA THR A 161 -10.93 -10.42 4.25
C THR A 161 -9.56 -9.76 4.18
N ARG A 162 -9.48 -8.51 4.59
CA ARG A 162 -8.20 -7.78 4.67
C ARG A 162 -7.40 -8.25 5.87
N LEU A 163 -6.16 -8.67 5.64
CA LEU A 163 -5.23 -9.18 6.64
C LEU A 163 -4.24 -8.09 7.09
N ALA A 164 -3.81 -7.24 6.15
CA ALA A 164 -2.97 -6.08 6.42
C ALA A 164 -3.14 -5.01 5.34
N ARG A 165 -2.81 -3.77 5.67
CA ARG A 165 -2.66 -2.64 4.73
C ARG A 165 -1.36 -1.92 5.04
N PHE A 166 -0.71 -1.39 4.02
CA PHE A 166 0.50 -0.61 4.18
C PHE A 166 0.65 0.47 3.11
N ILE A 167 1.43 1.49 3.44
CA ILE A 167 1.90 2.49 2.50
C ILE A 167 3.42 2.47 2.54
N GLN A 168 4.04 2.42 1.37
CA GLN A 168 5.48 2.61 1.24
C GLN A 168 5.77 3.76 0.30
N SER A 169 6.75 4.59 0.67
CA SER A 169 7.24 5.67 -0.18
C SER A 169 8.75 5.71 -0.15
N ARG A 170 9.36 5.91 -1.30
CA ARG A 170 10.79 6.12 -1.47
C ARG A 170 10.98 7.50 -2.08
N HIS A 171 11.88 8.25 -1.48
CA HIS A 171 12.33 9.54 -1.97
C HIS A 171 13.81 9.43 -2.25
N SER A 172 14.22 9.79 -3.45
CA SER A 172 15.63 9.77 -3.84
C SER A 172 16.04 11.14 -4.35
N PRO A 173 17.19 11.66 -3.89
CA PRO A 173 17.85 12.74 -4.60
C PRO A 173 18.20 12.20 -5.98
N PHE A 174 17.93 12.97 -7.03
CA PHE A 174 18.26 12.53 -8.38
C PHE A 174 19.77 12.43 -8.51
N SER A 175 20.25 11.23 -8.86
CA SER A 175 21.60 11.04 -9.33
C SER A 175 21.66 11.42 -10.82
N GLY A 176 22.82 11.89 -11.30
CA GLY A 176 23.03 12.19 -12.72
C GLY A 176 22.72 11.02 -13.68
N ALA A 177 22.52 9.81 -13.15
CA ALA A 177 22.20 8.57 -13.86
C ALA A 177 20.76 8.46 -14.41
N GLY A 178 19.91 9.49 -14.26
CA GLY A 178 18.58 9.54 -14.88
C GLY A 178 17.49 8.76 -14.16
N TYR A 179 16.24 8.97 -14.58
CA TYR A 179 15.06 8.40 -13.90
C TYR A 179 14.98 6.88 -14.00
N HIS A 180 15.51 6.27 -15.06
CA HIS A 180 15.55 4.80 -15.19
C HIS A 180 16.32 4.13 -14.05
N THR A 181 17.51 4.66 -13.74
CA THR A 181 18.37 4.14 -12.68
C THR A 181 17.70 4.29 -11.32
N ILE A 182 17.09 5.46 -11.08
CA ILE A 182 16.39 5.78 -9.84
C ILE A 182 15.18 4.87 -9.65
N PHE A 183 14.29 4.77 -10.65
CA PHE A 183 13.11 3.90 -10.58
C PHE A 183 13.48 2.43 -10.41
N LYS A 184 14.56 1.97 -11.04
CA LYS A 184 15.06 0.61 -10.84
C LYS A 184 15.54 0.39 -9.41
N ALA A 185 16.34 1.31 -8.86
CA ALA A 185 16.87 1.22 -7.51
C ALA A 185 15.76 1.34 -6.44
N ASP A 186 14.90 2.35 -6.55
CA ASP A 186 13.78 2.56 -5.64
C ASP A 186 12.75 1.43 -5.73
N GLY A 187 12.49 0.92 -6.93
CA GLY A 187 11.63 -0.24 -7.12
C GLY A 187 12.16 -1.49 -6.42
N VAL A 188 13.47 -1.76 -6.51
CA VAL A 188 14.11 -2.90 -5.80
C VAL A 188 14.05 -2.71 -4.29
N ASN A 189 14.41 -1.52 -3.80
CA ASN A 189 14.41 -1.25 -2.37
C ASN A 189 13.00 -1.29 -1.78
N MET A 190 12.03 -0.69 -2.47
CA MET A 190 10.62 -0.77 -2.11
C MET A 190 10.13 -2.22 -2.08
N ALA A 191 10.47 -3.01 -3.08
CA ALA A 191 10.11 -4.43 -3.11
C ALA A 191 10.72 -5.20 -1.93
N LYS A 192 11.97 -4.90 -1.56
CA LYS A 192 12.64 -5.49 -0.41
C LYS A 192 11.95 -5.14 0.90
N ASP A 193 11.56 -3.88 1.08
CA ASP A 193 10.86 -3.40 2.27
C ASP A 193 9.47 -4.05 2.41
N ILE A 194 8.72 -4.11 1.30
CA ILE A 194 7.42 -4.82 1.24
C ILE A 194 7.60 -6.31 1.58
N ALA A 195 8.59 -6.98 0.99
CA ALA A 195 8.85 -8.39 1.27
C ALA A 195 9.23 -8.63 2.74
N ARG A 196 10.02 -7.72 3.35
CA ARG A 196 10.38 -7.82 4.78
C ARG A 196 9.16 -7.65 5.68
N PHE A 197 8.29 -6.70 5.36
CA PHE A 197 7.02 -6.55 6.07
C PHE A 197 6.17 -7.82 5.98
N ILE A 198 6.02 -8.40 4.78
CA ILE A 198 5.30 -9.66 4.61
C ILE A 198 5.94 -10.80 5.42
N LYS A 199 7.27 -10.91 5.39
CA LYS A 199 8.02 -11.90 6.18
C LYS A 199 7.79 -11.75 7.69
N LYS A 200 7.68 -10.52 8.19
CA LYS A 200 7.37 -10.25 9.61
C LYS A 200 5.99 -10.77 10.02
N LEU A 201 5.03 -10.82 9.09
CA LEU A 201 3.67 -11.28 9.34
C LEU A 201 3.49 -12.79 9.17
N TYR A 202 4.41 -13.45 8.47
CA TYR A 202 4.31 -14.86 8.12
C TYR A 202 4.84 -15.77 9.23
#